data_AF-A0A975PJF9-F1
#
_entry.id   AF-A0A975PJF9-F1
#
_cell.length_a   1.000
_cell.length_b   1.000
_cell.length_c   1.000
_cell.angle_alpha   90.00
_cell.angle_beta   90.00
_cell.angle_gamma   90.00
#
_symmetry.space_group_name_H-M   'P 1'
#
loop_
_entity.id
_entity.type
_entity.pdbx_description
1 polymer ?
#
loop_
_entity_poly.entity_id
_entity_poly.type
_entity_poly.pdbx_seq_one_letter_code
_entity_poly.pdbx_strand_id
1 'polypeptide(L)'
;MMKIIYTCYGGAHSSIVASAIHMGYLPVDRIPTKEEILNIPYYDQSPKEFRGTPIYIGTDEKLREIYALGMGPYRREYTEIAYNFAFQLSNDVKKNIQIINVIPLLSFSVKIGGFLSRRVGLIKLGRPLTVAGIQKRYNLFIELVEDVKKRC
;
A
#
# COMPACT_ATOMS: atom_id res chain seq x y z
N MET A 1 -4.04 19.60 5.52
CA MET A 1 -2.83 18.77 5.32
C MET A 1 -3.23 17.56 4.51
N MET A 2 -2.53 17.27 3.42
CA MET A 2 -2.95 16.23 2.48
C MET A 2 -2.62 14.84 3.03
N LYS A 3 -3.55 13.89 2.85
CA LYS A 3 -3.41 12.48 3.19
C LYS A 3 -3.33 11.64 1.93
N ILE A 4 -2.29 10.84 1.78
CA ILE A 4 -2.15 9.86 0.69
C ILE A 4 -2.28 8.47 1.29
N ILE A 5 -3.28 7.71 0.84
CA ILE A 5 -3.60 6.39 1.36
C ILE A 5 -3.36 5.36 0.25
N TYR A 6 -2.27 4.61 0.35
CA TYR A 6 -2.02 3.48 -0.53
C TYR A 6 -2.86 2.28 -0.12
N THR A 7 -3.62 1.72 -1.05
CA THR A 7 -4.58 0.67 -0.75
C THR A 7 -4.28 -0.62 -1.51
N CYS A 8 -4.51 -1.74 -0.83
CA CYS A 8 -4.52 -3.04 -1.45
C CYS A 8 -5.62 -3.93 -0.86
N TYR A 9 -5.63 -5.23 -1.20
CA TYR A 9 -6.66 -6.13 -0.71
C TYR A 9 -6.49 -6.42 0.79
N GLY A 10 -5.29 -6.86 1.21
CA GLY A 10 -5.05 -7.37 2.57
C GLY A 10 -4.32 -6.41 3.51
N GLY A 11 -3.87 -5.25 3.02
CA GLY A 11 -3.15 -4.26 3.83
C GLY A 11 -1.74 -4.66 4.29
N ALA A 12 -1.19 -5.76 3.79
CA ALA A 12 0.04 -6.37 4.33
C ALA A 12 1.23 -6.34 3.37
N HIS A 13 1.02 -6.10 2.07
CA HIS A 13 2.08 -6.28 1.05
C HIS A 13 2.22 -5.08 0.13
N SER A 14 1.35 -4.94 -0.88
CA SER A 14 1.59 -3.95 -1.93
C SER A 14 1.31 -2.51 -1.50
N SER A 15 0.30 -2.29 -0.65
CA SER A 15 0.10 -0.96 -0.04
C SER A 15 1.31 -0.57 0.82
N ILE A 16 1.84 -1.51 1.61
CA ILE A 16 3.02 -1.32 2.45
C ILE A 16 4.25 -0.99 1.61
N VAL A 17 4.51 -1.77 0.54
CA VAL A 17 5.64 -1.52 -0.36
C VAL A 17 5.52 -0.17 -1.06
N ALA A 18 4.35 0.19 -1.59
CA ALA A 18 4.17 1.49 -2.24
C ALA A 18 4.39 2.65 -1.24
N SER A 19 3.86 2.54 -0.02
CA SER A 19 4.12 3.54 1.02
C SER A 19 5.59 3.58 1.45
N ALA A 20 6.28 2.44 1.51
CA ALA A 20 7.69 2.37 1.87
C ALA A 20 8.59 3.03 0.80
N ILE A 21 8.29 2.83 -0.48
CA ILE A 21 8.96 3.54 -1.58
C ILE A 21 8.69 5.05 -1.47
N HIS A 22 7.44 5.44 -1.20
CA HIS A 22 7.08 6.85 -1.03
C HIS A 22 7.91 7.53 0.06
N MET A 23 8.08 6.83 1.19
CA MET A 23 8.85 7.31 2.35
C MET A 23 10.37 7.15 2.20
N GLY A 24 10.86 6.60 1.09
CA GLY A 24 12.30 6.39 0.87
C GLY A 24 12.90 5.22 1.67
N TYR A 25 12.08 4.33 2.23
CA TYR A 25 12.54 3.11 2.91
C TYR A 25 13.02 2.03 1.94
N LEU A 26 12.65 2.14 0.66
CA LEU A 26 13.10 1.25 -0.40
C LEU A 26 13.69 2.06 -1.57
N PRO A 27 14.70 1.51 -2.28
CA PRO A 27 15.38 2.20 -3.37
C PRO A 27 14.45 2.47 -4.55
N VAL A 28 14.71 3.55 -5.29
CA VAL A 28 14.01 3.91 -6.54
C VAL A 28 14.87 3.73 -7.78
N ASP A 29 16.17 3.49 -7.60
CA ASP A 29 17.19 3.34 -8.64
C ASP A 29 17.53 1.87 -8.95
N ARG A 30 17.02 0.92 -8.14
CA ARG A 30 17.22 -0.52 -8.32
C ARG A 30 16.09 -1.34 -7.70
N ILE A 31 16.06 -2.63 -8.04
CA ILE A 31 15.20 -3.61 -7.37
C ILE A 31 15.80 -3.94 -5.99
N PRO A 32 15.04 -3.86 -4.89
CA PRO A 32 15.51 -4.21 -3.56
C PRO A 32 15.71 -5.72 -3.41
N THR A 33 16.59 -6.08 -2.50
CA THR A 33 16.77 -7.45 -2.06
C THR A 33 15.54 -7.95 -1.29
N LYS A 34 15.46 -9.27 -1.13
CA LYS A 34 14.41 -9.90 -0.32
C LYS A 34 14.43 -9.38 1.12
N GLU A 35 15.62 -9.22 1.69
CA GLU A 35 15.78 -8.78 3.08
C GLU A 35 15.31 -7.34 3.28
N GLU A 36 15.66 -6.43 2.36
CA GLU A 36 15.16 -5.06 2.35
C GLU A 36 13.63 -5.01 2.35
N ILE A 37 12.97 -5.79 1.48
CA ILE A 37 11.50 -5.85 1.44
C ILE A 37 10.92 -6.42 2.74
N LEU A 38 11.54 -7.44 3.32
CA LEU A 38 11.03 -8.09 4.54
C LEU A 38 11.21 -7.23 5.79
N ASN A 39 12.18 -6.33 5.78
CA ASN A 39 12.52 -5.49 6.94
C ASN A 39 11.83 -4.12 6.96
N ILE A 40 11.09 -3.74 5.89
CA ILE A 40 10.30 -2.50 5.96
C ILE A 40 9.20 -2.61 7.03
N PRO A 41 8.85 -1.49 7.69
CA PRO A 41 7.79 -1.48 8.68
C PRO A 41 6.49 -2.08 8.14
N TYR A 42 5.84 -2.88 8.98
CA TYR A 42 4.52 -3.50 8.72
C TYR A 42 4.46 -4.52 7.56
N TYR A 43 5.57 -4.91 6.93
CA TYR A 43 5.52 -5.88 5.84
C TYR A 43 5.08 -7.27 6.30
N ASP A 44 4.11 -7.83 5.58
CA ASP A 44 3.43 -9.10 5.91
C ASP A 44 2.84 -9.11 7.34
N GLN A 45 2.70 -7.92 7.95
CA GLN A 45 2.02 -7.67 9.20
C GLN A 45 0.67 -7.05 8.84
N SER A 46 -0.40 -7.74 9.20
CA SER A 46 -1.73 -7.15 9.20
C SER A 46 -2.37 -7.62 10.49
N PRO A 47 -2.12 -6.88 11.60
CA PRO A 47 -2.80 -7.17 12.85
C PRO A 47 -4.31 -7.02 12.57
N LYS A 48 -5.11 -8.00 13.03
CA LYS A 48 -6.57 -8.01 12.80
C LYS A 48 -7.23 -6.72 13.30
N GLU A 49 -6.58 -6.07 14.26
CA GLU A 49 -6.85 -4.82 14.94
C GLU A 49 -6.89 -3.60 14.00
N PHE A 50 -6.10 -3.60 12.92
CA PHE A 50 -6.03 -2.50 11.95
C PHE A 50 -6.94 -2.72 10.74
N ARG A 51 -7.81 -3.74 10.75
CA ARG A 51 -8.77 -3.94 9.66
C ARG A 51 -9.75 -2.77 9.63
N GLY A 52 -9.73 -2.02 8.53
CA GLY A 52 -10.55 -0.83 8.34
C GLY A 52 -9.90 0.48 8.83
N THR A 53 -8.71 0.41 9.44
CA THR A 53 -7.99 1.60 9.93
C THR A 53 -6.74 1.83 9.08
N PRO A 54 -6.59 2.99 8.42
CA PRO A 54 -5.35 3.33 7.71
C PRO A 54 -4.16 3.35 8.69
N ILE A 55 -3.11 2.59 8.37
CA ILE A 55 -1.87 2.57 9.15
C ILE A 55 -1.04 3.78 8.74
N TYR A 56 -0.71 4.64 9.70
CA TYR A 56 0.17 5.78 9.47
C TYR A 56 1.61 5.30 9.29
N ILE A 57 2.22 5.68 8.17
CA ILE A 57 3.58 5.28 7.80
C ILE A 57 4.59 6.39 8.09
N GLY A 58 4.17 7.65 7.90
CA GLY A 58 4.99 8.83 8.16
C GLY A 58 4.49 10.07 7.42
N THR A 59 5.25 11.15 7.52
CA THR A 59 5.03 12.39 6.77
C THR A 59 6.18 12.59 5.81
N ASP A 60 5.86 12.84 4.55
CA ASP A 60 6.87 12.97 3.49
C ASP A 60 7.51 14.37 3.43
N GLU A 61 8.41 14.56 2.45
CA GLU A 61 9.15 15.80 2.23
C GLU A 61 8.28 17.03 1.92
N LYS A 62 7.01 16.83 1.51
CA LYS A 62 6.04 17.87 1.21
C LYS A 62 5.00 18.06 2.33
N LEU A 63 5.26 17.53 3.53
CA LEU A 63 4.35 17.56 4.67
C LEU A 63 3.00 16.88 4.40
N ARG A 64 3.00 15.83 3.57
CA ARG A 64 1.82 14.99 3.29
C ARG A 64 1.88 13.75 4.17
N GLU A 65 0.75 13.39 4.78
CA GLU A 65 0.63 12.22 5.63
C GLU A 65 0.43 10.96 4.77
N ILE A 66 1.29 9.97 4.93
CA ILE A 66 1.28 8.74 4.14
C ILE A 66 0.71 7.59 4.97
N TYR A 67 -0.25 6.88 4.38
CA TYR A 67 -0.93 5.75 5.00
C TYR A 67 -0.95 4.53 4.10
N ALA A 68 -1.08 3.35 4.71
CA ALA A 68 -1.37 2.10 4.04
C ALA A 68 -2.67 1.47 4.56
N LEU A 69 -3.48 0.90 3.67
CA LEU A 69 -4.77 0.31 4.03
C LEU A 69 -5.10 -0.96 3.23
N GLY A 70 -5.66 -1.96 3.90
CA GLY A 70 -6.35 -3.10 3.28
C GLY A 70 -7.84 -2.83 3.15
N MET A 71 -8.37 -2.87 1.93
CA MET A 71 -9.78 -2.57 1.63
C MET A 71 -10.62 -3.80 1.24
N GLY A 72 -10.01 -4.97 1.09
CA GLY A 72 -10.75 -6.18 0.72
C GLY A 72 -11.49 -6.07 -0.62
N PRO A 73 -12.63 -6.77 -0.78
CA PRO A 73 -13.34 -6.84 -2.05
C PRO A 73 -14.10 -5.55 -2.41
N TYR A 74 -14.67 -4.85 -1.42
CA TYR A 74 -15.55 -3.67 -1.61
C TYR A 74 -14.78 -2.34 -1.67
N ARG A 75 -13.57 -2.36 -2.23
CA ARG A 75 -12.67 -1.20 -2.25
C ARG A 75 -13.25 0.02 -2.98
N ARG A 76 -14.08 -0.22 -4.01
CA ARG A 76 -14.66 0.86 -4.81
C ARG A 76 -15.69 1.60 -3.98
N GLU A 77 -16.59 0.85 -3.36
CA GLU A 77 -17.63 1.31 -2.47
C GLU A 77 -17.03 2.06 -1.28
N TYR A 78 -15.99 1.52 -0.65
CA TYR A 78 -15.28 2.20 0.43
C TYR A 78 -14.61 3.50 0.00
N THR A 79 -14.05 3.56 -1.22
CA THR A 79 -13.46 4.78 -1.78
C THR A 79 -14.54 5.83 -2.04
N GLU A 80 -15.67 5.43 -2.62
CA GLU A 80 -16.82 6.30 -2.88
C GLU A 80 -17.42 6.84 -1.57
N ILE A 81 -17.62 5.98 -0.56
CA ILE A 81 -18.09 6.39 0.77
C ILE A 81 -17.12 7.39 1.40
N ALA A 82 -15.81 7.13 1.37
CA ALA A 82 -14.82 8.01 1.96
C ALA A 82 -14.85 9.41 1.31
N TYR A 83 -14.91 9.49 -0.02
CA TYR A 83 -14.98 10.78 -0.71
C TYR A 83 -16.32 11.49 -0.47
N ASN A 84 -17.45 10.77 -0.51
CA ASN A 84 -18.77 11.36 -0.31
C ASN A 84 -18.94 11.90 1.10
N PHE A 85 -18.52 11.14 2.11
CA PHE A 85 -18.63 11.55 3.51
C PHE A 85 -17.70 12.72 3.81
N ALA A 86 -16.46 12.67 3.34
CA ALA A 86 -15.55 13.78 3.53
C ALA A 86 -16.07 15.04 2.80
N PHE A 87 -16.65 14.93 1.59
CA PHE A 87 -17.31 16.04 0.87
C PHE A 87 -18.44 16.67 1.68
N GLN A 88 -19.27 15.87 2.34
CA GLN A 88 -20.32 16.36 3.25
C GLN A 88 -19.75 17.14 4.43
N LEU A 89 -18.58 16.76 4.95
CA LEU A 89 -17.93 17.42 6.09
C LEU A 89 -17.16 18.68 5.68
N SER A 90 -16.68 18.75 4.45
CA SER A 90 -15.91 19.89 3.94
C SER A 90 -16.02 19.96 2.42
N ASN A 91 -16.44 21.10 1.88
CA ASN A 91 -16.69 21.29 0.45
C ASN A 91 -15.44 21.14 -0.47
N ASP A 92 -14.25 20.78 0.04
CA ASP A 92 -12.98 20.77 -0.72
C ASP A 92 -12.06 19.55 -0.41
N VAL A 93 -12.60 18.34 -0.55
CA VAL A 93 -11.98 17.10 -0.03
C VAL A 93 -10.98 16.45 -0.94
N LYS A 94 -11.20 16.52 -2.27
CA LYS A 94 -10.27 15.91 -3.22
C LYS A 94 -8.87 16.52 -3.13
N LYS A 95 -8.74 17.76 -2.64
CA LYS A 95 -7.44 18.39 -2.38
C LYS A 95 -6.72 17.81 -1.16
N ASN A 96 -7.45 17.22 -0.21
CA ASN A 96 -6.88 16.83 1.09
C ASN A 96 -6.76 15.32 1.30
N ILE A 97 -7.45 14.47 0.52
CA ILE A 97 -7.37 13.01 0.64
C ILE A 97 -7.21 12.38 -0.74
N GLN A 98 -6.21 11.51 -0.90
CA GLN A 98 -5.90 10.78 -2.13
C GLN A 98 -5.81 9.28 -1.84
N ILE A 99 -6.77 8.52 -2.34
CA ILE A 99 -6.82 7.06 -2.18
C ILE A 99 -6.23 6.40 -3.43
N ILE A 100 -5.10 5.70 -3.27
CA ILE A 100 -4.30 5.15 -4.37
C ILE A 100 -4.41 3.63 -4.40
N ASN A 101 -5.06 3.08 -5.42
CA ASN A 101 -5.22 1.64 -5.57
C ASN A 101 -3.97 0.99 -6.18
N VAL A 102 -3.26 0.16 -5.41
CA VAL A 102 -2.02 -0.53 -5.83
C VAL A 102 -2.30 -1.92 -6.45
N ILE A 103 -3.52 -2.44 -6.33
CA ILE A 103 -3.88 -3.80 -6.81
C ILE A 103 -3.59 -4.04 -8.29
N PRO A 104 -3.80 -3.09 -9.23
CA PRO A 104 -3.52 -3.32 -10.65
C PRO A 104 -2.06 -3.70 -10.93
N LEU A 105 -1.14 -3.32 -10.04
CA LEU A 105 0.28 -3.64 -10.17
C LEU A 105 0.59 -5.10 -9.81
N LEU A 106 -0.32 -5.83 -9.16
CA LEU A 106 -0.02 -7.15 -8.61
C LEU A 106 -0.10 -8.27 -9.66
N SER A 107 0.89 -9.15 -9.63
CA SER A 107 0.82 -10.45 -10.31
C SER A 107 -0.02 -11.45 -9.51
N PHE A 108 -0.44 -12.54 -10.17
CA PHE A 108 -1.16 -13.63 -9.53
C PHE A 108 -0.36 -14.31 -8.40
N SER A 109 0.97 -14.33 -8.49
CA SER A 109 1.84 -14.91 -7.47
C SER A 109 1.78 -14.16 -6.14
N VAL A 110 1.65 -12.83 -6.16
CA VAL A 110 1.50 -12.04 -4.92
C VAL A 110 0.16 -12.33 -4.25
N LYS A 111 -0.90 -12.54 -5.03
CA LYS A 111 -2.22 -12.92 -4.50
C LYS A 111 -2.18 -14.29 -3.80
N ILE A 112 -1.53 -15.28 -4.43
CA ILE A 112 -1.34 -16.62 -3.85
C ILE A 112 -0.44 -16.57 -2.62
N GLY A 113 0.71 -15.90 -2.71
CA GLY A 113 1.65 -15.79 -1.60
C GLY A 113 1.01 -15.11 -0.38
N GLY A 114 0.23 -14.05 -0.62
CA GLY A 114 -0.53 -13.36 0.44
C GLY A 114 -1.60 -14.26 1.06
N PHE A 115 -2.30 -15.06 0.25
CA PHE A 115 -3.25 -16.06 0.76
C PHE A 115 -2.56 -17.10 1.65
N LEU A 116 -1.44 -17.68 1.17
CA LEU A 116 -0.69 -18.69 1.91
C LEU A 116 -0.13 -18.15 3.24
N SER A 117 0.50 -16.97 3.23
CA SER A 117 1.06 -16.39 4.45
C SER A 117 -0.03 -16.02 5.46
N ARG A 118 -1.11 -15.35 5.00
CA ARG A 118 -2.04 -14.67 5.90
C ARG A 118 -3.33 -15.42 6.20
N ARG A 119 -3.83 -16.26 5.28
CA ARG A 119 -5.03 -17.08 5.53
C ARG A 119 -4.70 -18.50 5.95
N VAL A 120 -3.65 -19.09 5.37
CA VAL A 120 -3.25 -20.48 5.68
C VAL A 120 -2.20 -20.53 6.80
N GLY A 121 -1.47 -19.43 7.06
CA GLY A 121 -0.41 -19.38 8.08
C GLY A 121 0.93 -19.98 7.62
N LEU A 122 1.06 -20.31 6.33
CA LEU A 122 2.28 -20.86 5.72
C LEU A 122 3.27 -19.74 5.38
N ILE A 123 3.71 -18.99 6.39
CA ILE A 123 4.57 -17.80 6.24
C ILE A 123 5.86 -18.11 5.46
N LYS A 124 6.50 -19.26 5.74
CA LYS A 124 7.75 -19.68 5.08
C LYS A 124 7.61 -19.93 3.57
N LEU A 125 6.40 -20.23 3.08
CA LEU A 125 6.10 -20.40 1.66
C LEU A 125 5.49 -19.13 1.05
N GLY A 126 4.66 -18.42 1.83
CA GLY A 126 3.99 -17.21 1.37
C GLY A 126 4.95 -16.04 1.14
N ARG A 127 5.84 -15.74 2.10
CA ARG A 127 6.76 -14.58 2.01
C ARG A 127 7.69 -14.62 0.80
N PRO A 128 8.37 -15.75 0.47
CA PRO A 128 9.18 -15.80 -0.74
C PRO A 128 8.38 -15.53 -2.01
N LEU A 129 7.14 -16.03 -2.10
CA LEU A 129 6.26 -15.81 -3.26
C LEU A 129 5.79 -14.36 -3.38
N THR A 130 5.45 -13.70 -2.27
CA THR A 130 5.07 -12.28 -2.29
C THR A 130 6.26 -11.42 -2.69
N VAL A 131 7.42 -11.63 -2.08
CA VAL A 131 8.66 -10.89 -2.39
C VAL A 131 9.04 -11.06 -3.86
N ALA A 132 9.12 -12.29 -4.36
CA ALA A 132 9.47 -12.53 -5.76
C ALA A 132 8.47 -11.89 -6.73
N GLY A 133 7.17 -11.90 -6.40
CA GLY A 133 6.16 -11.22 -7.19
C GLY A 133 6.27 -9.69 -7.19
N ILE A 134 6.66 -9.10 -6.05
CA ILE A 134 6.93 -7.66 -5.91
C ILE A 134 8.18 -7.28 -6.72
N GLN A 135 9.29 -8.01 -6.55
CA GLN A 135 10.54 -7.74 -7.25
C GLN A 135 10.36 -7.76 -8.78
N LYS A 136 9.61 -8.74 -9.31
CA LYS A 136 9.30 -8.84 -10.75
C LYS A 136 8.57 -7.63 -11.32
N ARG A 137 7.88 -6.85 -10.49
CA ARG A 137 7.06 -5.71 -10.91
C ARG A 137 7.47 -4.41 -10.23
N TYR A 138 8.65 -4.38 -9.61
CA TYR A 138 9.06 -3.31 -8.72
C TYR A 138 9.11 -1.94 -9.41
N ASN A 139 9.55 -1.89 -10.66
CA ASN A 139 9.56 -0.66 -11.45
C ASN A 139 8.17 -0.01 -11.59
N LEU A 140 7.11 -0.81 -11.69
CA LEU A 140 5.74 -0.29 -11.74
C LEU A 140 5.32 0.38 -10.42
N PHE A 141 5.86 -0.09 -9.28
CA PHE A 141 5.63 0.57 -8.00
C PHE A 141 6.36 1.91 -7.93
N ILE A 142 7.59 1.98 -8.44
CA ILE A 142 8.35 3.23 -8.54
C ILE A 142 7.57 4.23 -9.40
N GLU A 143 7.18 3.84 -10.61
CA GLU A 143 6.40 4.68 -11.54
C GLU A 143 5.11 5.21 -10.90
N LEU A 144 4.35 4.34 -10.21
CA LEU A 144 3.14 4.75 -9.49
C LEU A 144 3.46 5.79 -8.40
N VAL A 145 4.50 5.56 -7.60
CA VAL A 145 4.84 6.44 -6.49
C VAL A 145 5.34 7.79 -7.00
N GLU A 146 6.16 7.80 -8.06
CA GLU A 146 6.60 9.03 -8.70
C GLU A 146 5.44 9.84 -9.28
N ASP A 147 4.50 9.20 -9.96
CA ASP A 147 3.29 9.85 -10.47
C ASP A 147 2.48 10.47 -9.32
N VAL A 148 2.26 9.70 -8.24
CA VAL A 148 1.57 10.20 -7.05
C VAL A 148 2.32 11.38 -6.43
N LYS A 149 3.64 11.32 -6.30
CA LYS A 149 4.43 12.42 -5.73
C LYS A 149 4.36 13.71 -6.57
N LYS A 150 4.20 13.59 -7.89
CA LYS A 150 4.11 14.70 -8.84
C LYS A 150 2.72 15.34 -8.86
N ARG A 151 1.65 14.54 -8.87
CA ARG A 151 0.27 15.01 -9.03
C ARG A 151 -0.42 15.45 -7.72
N CYS A 152 0.10 14.98 -6.59
CA CYS A 152 -0.37 15.31 -5.24
C CYS A 152 0.57 16.33 -4.59
#